data_AF-A0A078LYI6-F1
#
_entry.id   AF-A0A078LYI6-F1
#
_cell.length_a   1.000
_cell.length_b   1.000
_cell.length_c   1.000
_cell.angle_alpha   90.00
_cell.angle_beta   90.00
_cell.angle_gamma   90.00
#
_symmetry.space_group_name_H-M   'P 1'
#
loop_
_entity.id
_entity.type
_entity.pdbx_description
1 polymer ?
#
loop_
_entity_poly.entity_id
_entity_poly.type
_entity_poly.pdbx_seq_one_letter_code
_entity_poly.pdbx_strand_id
1 'polypeptide(L)'
;MNKTNDMVAFIKQYDITTADNTKIYDEHASDMRHNIETTTNNDIINIFKQQPKSVIITGNAGDGKTRICRNVYNALTDTVLTTWSEEGIDSITYNGYEIRIIKDLSELTDEVILRELNLLAQYIESKAPIYYLIAANEGKLTSSLQADERLASIRKIITSQLLVSEQQGQFPDLQVYNLLHISTAENALKIMEKWNEPENWNVCSACSENQRCIIYHNHKKLSNDDIRKRLYYVYRSLEVSQEHMTIRELLIHLAYTQLGGLTCEDVQGADHSALIEQSKLVYYDNFFGETLSNEVYEDIIKEDTLRQFNPGKISEKTVDDFILNGDLIEEHAATHEQLFGKAIDTTYGYFKYELDKYRKMYDTDKDIGAELVAKWLPKLRRKYYFEMEGELRKKVPYLIDFPQRALFFMILEGSPAVNLNEVKAALISGLNNYYAKQIVSDATNELYITTEKLYVSAIIPDREIKLDVPFSQNKDYQPTHLYLKVRDEYLTVNLVLFEYLMRISNGGAFSVLEREVDIRLNNFRNLIMHKQRQVDEVNVLSYDEHANCYVLKQLNYRKVQNTVMTYDY
;
A
#
# COMPACT_ATOMS: atom_id res chain seq x y z
N MET A 1 -19.86 -34.58 17.94
CA MET A 1 -19.42 -34.77 16.54
C MET A 1 -18.42 -33.68 16.24
N ASN A 2 -17.17 -34.04 15.93
CA ASN A 2 -16.18 -33.08 15.46
C ASN A 2 -16.69 -32.49 14.14
N LYS A 3 -17.05 -31.21 14.18
CA LYS A 3 -17.52 -30.48 13.01
C LYS A 3 -16.32 -29.72 12.45
N THR A 4 -15.95 -30.05 11.23
CA THR A 4 -14.98 -29.30 10.43
C THR A 4 -15.72 -28.22 9.65
N ASN A 5 -15.10 -27.06 9.46
CA ASN A 5 -15.67 -25.98 8.66
C ASN A 5 -14.96 -25.93 7.30
N ASP A 6 -15.72 -26.10 6.22
CA ASP A 6 -15.23 -26.06 4.84
C ASP A 6 -14.53 -24.72 4.51
N MET A 7 -14.99 -23.61 5.09
CA MET A 7 -14.35 -22.31 4.93
C MET A 7 -12.95 -22.27 5.56
N VAL A 8 -12.77 -22.91 6.72
CA VAL A 8 -11.44 -23.02 7.36
C VAL A 8 -10.53 -23.87 6.48
N ALA A 9 -11.02 -24.99 5.94
CA ALA A 9 -10.27 -25.83 5.01
C ALA A 9 -9.90 -25.09 3.71
N PHE A 10 -10.80 -24.26 3.18
CA PHE A 10 -10.57 -23.41 2.01
C PHE A 10 -9.49 -22.36 2.28
N ILE A 11 -9.63 -21.56 3.35
CA ILE A 11 -8.65 -20.51 3.70
C ILE A 11 -7.27 -21.13 3.95
N LYS A 12 -7.20 -22.32 4.57
CA LYS A 12 -5.95 -23.01 4.88
C LYS A 12 -5.13 -23.36 3.63
N GLN A 13 -5.74 -23.41 2.44
CA GLN A 13 -5.01 -23.64 1.17
C GLN A 13 -4.01 -22.52 0.84
N TYR A 14 -4.23 -21.32 1.38
CA TYR A 14 -3.34 -20.16 1.20
C TYR A 14 -2.31 -20.03 2.32
N ASP A 15 -2.27 -20.95 3.29
CA ASP A 15 -1.41 -20.82 4.46
C ASP A 15 -0.04 -21.46 4.25
N ILE A 16 1.00 -20.62 4.16
CA ILE A 16 2.37 -21.04 3.91
C ILE A 16 3.07 -21.67 5.14
N THR A 17 2.42 -21.70 6.30
CA THR A 17 2.94 -22.46 7.46
C THR A 17 2.92 -23.98 7.22
N THR A 18 2.36 -24.41 6.09
CA THR A 18 2.32 -25.81 5.66
C THR A 18 3.40 -26.08 4.59
N ALA A 19 4.06 -27.24 4.68
CA ALA A 19 5.20 -27.60 3.83
C ALA A 19 4.86 -27.81 2.33
N ASP A 20 3.63 -27.53 1.88
CA ASP A 20 3.13 -27.83 0.54
C ASP A 20 2.59 -26.56 -0.15
N ASN A 21 3.51 -25.66 -0.51
CA ASN A 21 3.21 -24.39 -1.20
C ASN A 21 2.74 -24.57 -2.66
N THR A 22 2.64 -25.80 -3.16
CA THR A 22 2.26 -26.11 -4.55
C THR A 22 0.77 -25.88 -4.83
N LYS A 23 -0.08 -25.83 -3.80
CA LYS A 23 -1.54 -25.63 -3.93
C LYS A 23 -1.96 -24.16 -4.10
N ILE A 24 -1.05 -23.21 -3.90
CA ILE A 24 -1.28 -21.77 -4.09
C ILE A 24 -1.27 -21.40 -5.59
N TYR A 25 -0.87 -22.34 -6.46
CA TYR A 25 -0.86 -22.16 -7.89
C TYR A 25 -2.25 -22.46 -8.48
N ASP A 26 -2.65 -21.61 -9.43
CA ASP A 26 -3.96 -21.48 -10.08
C ASP A 26 -4.49 -22.79 -10.72
N GLU A 27 -3.69 -23.85 -10.76
CA GLU A 27 -4.01 -25.18 -11.30
C GLU A 27 -4.81 -26.05 -10.32
N HIS A 28 -4.83 -25.73 -9.01
CA HIS A 28 -5.45 -26.57 -7.97
C HIS A 28 -6.64 -25.93 -7.25
N ALA A 29 -6.96 -24.66 -7.51
CA ALA A 29 -8.11 -23.98 -6.92
C ALA A 29 -9.41 -24.30 -7.69
N SER A 30 -9.88 -25.55 -7.57
CA SER A 30 -11.09 -26.03 -8.25
C SER A 30 -12.41 -25.49 -7.68
N ASP A 31 -12.38 -24.84 -6.51
CA ASP A 31 -13.61 -24.39 -5.84
C ASP A 31 -13.93 -22.91 -6.16
N MET A 32 -14.71 -22.72 -7.23
CA MET A 32 -15.19 -21.40 -7.68
C MET A 32 -16.13 -20.69 -6.67
N ARG A 33 -16.59 -21.38 -5.61
CA ARG A 33 -17.61 -20.89 -4.66
C ARG A 33 -17.20 -19.66 -3.85
N HIS A 34 -15.90 -19.45 -3.65
CA HIS A 34 -15.34 -18.37 -2.82
C HIS A 34 -14.44 -17.42 -3.62
N ASN A 35 -14.65 -17.32 -4.94
CA ASN A 35 -13.90 -16.43 -5.82
C ASN A 35 -14.18 -14.96 -5.47
N ILE A 36 -13.12 -14.15 -5.32
CA ILE A 36 -13.25 -12.70 -5.17
C ILE A 36 -13.22 -12.08 -6.57
N GLU A 37 -14.36 -11.57 -7.01
CA GLU A 37 -14.45 -10.83 -8.26
C GLU A 37 -13.90 -9.41 -8.10
N THR A 38 -12.99 -9.01 -9.00
CA THR A 38 -12.52 -7.62 -9.09
C THR A 38 -13.32 -6.86 -10.15
N THR A 39 -13.42 -5.54 -10.01
CA THR A 39 -14.08 -4.70 -11.02
C THR A 39 -13.36 -4.82 -12.35
N THR A 40 -12.02 -4.84 -12.32
CA THR A 40 -11.14 -5.05 -13.47
C THR A 40 -11.44 -6.36 -14.21
N ASN A 41 -11.68 -7.46 -13.49
CA ASN A 41 -12.06 -8.73 -14.11
C ASN A 41 -13.41 -8.60 -14.86
N ASN A 42 -14.41 -8.01 -14.20
CA ASN A 42 -15.73 -7.81 -14.79
C ASN A 42 -15.71 -6.81 -15.96
N ASP A 43 -14.88 -5.77 -15.88
CA ASP A 43 -14.68 -4.79 -16.95
C ASP A 43 -14.06 -5.45 -18.19
N ILE A 44 -13.04 -6.28 -18.02
CA ILE A 44 -12.41 -7.01 -19.14
C ILE A 44 -13.41 -7.98 -19.78
N ILE A 45 -14.17 -8.71 -18.97
CA ILE A 45 -15.26 -9.57 -19.48
C ILE A 45 -16.29 -8.73 -20.26
N ASN A 46 -16.71 -7.59 -19.74
CA ASN A 46 -17.69 -6.70 -20.37
C ASN A 46 -17.16 -6.08 -21.66
N ILE A 47 -15.87 -5.73 -21.73
CA ILE A 47 -15.20 -5.31 -22.96
C ILE A 47 -15.41 -6.37 -24.04
N PHE A 48 -15.04 -7.62 -23.77
CA PHE A 48 -15.21 -8.69 -24.75
C PHE A 48 -16.66 -9.08 -24.99
N LYS A 49 -17.62 -8.79 -24.09
CA LYS A 49 -19.05 -9.09 -24.33
C LYS A 49 -19.76 -8.03 -25.17
N GLN A 50 -19.44 -6.75 -24.97
CA GLN A 50 -20.26 -5.63 -25.44
C GLN A 50 -19.54 -4.71 -26.43
N GLN A 51 -18.24 -4.48 -26.24
CA GLN A 51 -17.45 -3.53 -27.03
C GLN A 51 -16.04 -4.11 -27.25
N PRO A 52 -15.92 -5.15 -28.09
CA PRO A 52 -14.70 -5.91 -28.17
C PRO A 52 -13.55 -5.05 -28.71
N LYS A 53 -12.45 -5.07 -27.96
CA LYS A 53 -11.17 -4.43 -28.27
C LYS A 53 -10.06 -5.31 -27.68
N SER A 54 -8.84 -5.14 -28.18
CA SER A 54 -7.71 -5.88 -27.63
C SER A 54 -7.37 -5.38 -26.23
N VAL A 55 -7.01 -6.30 -25.34
CA VAL A 55 -6.69 -6.02 -23.94
C VAL A 55 -5.33 -6.62 -23.62
N ILE A 56 -4.48 -5.83 -22.97
CA ILE A 56 -3.22 -6.29 -22.38
C ILE A 56 -3.31 -6.12 -20.87
N ILE A 57 -2.96 -7.17 -20.13
CA ILE A 57 -2.86 -7.16 -18.67
C ILE A 57 -1.39 -7.25 -18.29
N THR A 58 -0.88 -6.24 -17.59
CA THR A 58 0.48 -6.23 -17.03
C THR A 58 0.47 -6.37 -15.51
N GLY A 59 1.55 -6.89 -14.95
CA GLY A 59 1.73 -7.05 -13.50
C GLY A 59 2.83 -8.03 -13.17
N ASN A 60 3.15 -8.16 -11.89
CA ASN A 60 4.12 -9.09 -11.34
C ASN A 60 3.57 -10.53 -11.26
N ALA A 61 4.45 -11.49 -11.04
CA ALA A 61 4.05 -12.86 -10.74
C ALA A 61 3.24 -12.88 -9.44
N GLY A 62 2.06 -13.51 -9.46
CA GLY A 62 1.16 -13.54 -8.30
C GLY A 62 0.05 -12.49 -8.31
N ASP A 63 0.01 -11.54 -9.25
CA ASP A 63 -1.07 -10.52 -9.36
C ASP A 63 -2.40 -11.04 -9.96
N GLY A 64 -2.45 -12.31 -10.37
CA GLY A 64 -3.68 -12.93 -10.87
C GLY A 64 -3.96 -12.72 -12.37
N LYS A 65 -2.97 -12.32 -13.18
CA LYS A 65 -3.09 -12.20 -14.65
C LYS A 65 -3.70 -13.46 -15.30
N THR A 66 -3.14 -14.63 -15.01
CA THR A 66 -3.60 -15.92 -15.55
C THR A 66 -5.02 -16.26 -15.11
N ARG A 67 -5.39 -15.90 -13.88
CA ARG A 67 -6.75 -16.09 -13.34
C ARG A 67 -7.76 -15.21 -14.09
N ILE A 68 -7.42 -13.96 -14.40
CA ILE A 68 -8.27 -13.09 -15.22
C ILE A 68 -8.44 -13.70 -16.63
N CYS A 69 -7.38 -14.19 -17.26
CA CYS A 69 -7.49 -14.90 -18.54
C CYS A 69 -8.45 -16.10 -18.47
N ARG A 70 -8.38 -16.90 -17.40
CA ARG A 70 -9.30 -18.04 -17.20
C ARG A 70 -10.74 -17.58 -16.97
N ASN A 71 -10.95 -16.54 -16.17
CA ASN A 71 -12.29 -15.99 -15.92
C ASN A 71 -12.93 -15.48 -17.22
N VAL A 72 -12.17 -14.78 -18.07
CA VAL A 72 -12.63 -14.34 -19.39
C VAL A 72 -12.99 -15.54 -20.27
N TYR A 73 -12.13 -16.56 -20.32
CA TYR A 73 -12.42 -17.79 -21.06
C TYR A 73 -13.74 -18.43 -20.61
N ASN A 74 -13.89 -18.64 -19.31
CA ASN A 74 -15.04 -19.32 -18.73
C ASN A 74 -16.34 -18.52 -18.97
N ALA A 75 -16.27 -17.18 -18.84
CA ALA A 75 -17.42 -16.30 -18.97
C ALA A 75 -17.91 -16.12 -20.43
N LEU A 76 -17.08 -16.45 -21.42
CA LEU A 76 -17.40 -16.33 -22.85
C LEU A 76 -17.73 -17.66 -23.52
N THR A 77 -17.21 -18.77 -22.98
CA THR A 77 -17.46 -20.12 -23.53
C THR A 77 -18.55 -20.89 -22.78
N ASP A 78 -18.99 -20.39 -21.63
CA ASP A 78 -19.85 -21.11 -20.66
C ASP A 78 -19.30 -22.50 -20.27
N THR A 79 -17.99 -22.72 -20.45
CA THR A 79 -17.27 -23.94 -20.09
C THR A 79 -16.11 -23.63 -19.15
N VAL A 80 -15.82 -24.55 -18.22
CA VAL A 80 -14.69 -24.40 -17.32
C VAL A 80 -13.43 -24.86 -18.03
N LEU A 81 -12.49 -23.94 -18.24
CA LEU A 81 -11.16 -24.27 -18.76
C LEU A 81 -10.41 -25.13 -17.75
N THR A 82 -10.18 -26.39 -18.09
CA THR A 82 -9.43 -27.34 -17.26
C THR A 82 -7.92 -27.16 -17.40
N THR A 83 -7.45 -26.96 -18.63
CA THR A 83 -6.03 -26.88 -18.98
C THR A 83 -5.86 -25.94 -20.17
N TRP A 84 -4.82 -25.10 -20.14
CA TRP A 84 -4.43 -24.28 -21.28
C TRP A 84 -3.79 -25.14 -22.38
N SER A 85 -3.77 -24.64 -23.61
CA SER A 85 -3.01 -25.27 -24.70
C SER A 85 -1.51 -25.38 -24.38
N GLU A 86 -0.84 -26.40 -24.92
CA GLU A 86 0.62 -26.56 -24.79
C GLU A 86 1.38 -25.39 -25.44
N GLU A 87 0.78 -24.75 -26.45
CA GLU A 87 1.34 -23.58 -27.13
C GLU A 87 1.21 -22.29 -26.32
N GLY A 88 0.44 -22.28 -25.22
CA GLY A 88 0.20 -21.11 -24.38
C GLY A 88 -0.70 -20.03 -25.02
N ILE A 89 -1.33 -20.36 -26.15
CA ILE A 89 -2.21 -19.48 -26.94
C ILE A 89 -3.51 -20.22 -27.23
N ASP A 90 -4.63 -19.67 -26.75
CA ASP A 90 -5.95 -20.25 -26.95
C ASP A 90 -6.85 -19.28 -27.70
N SER A 91 -7.73 -19.79 -28.58
CA SER A 91 -8.66 -18.96 -29.36
C SER A 91 -10.11 -19.29 -28.99
N ILE A 92 -10.90 -18.25 -28.75
CA ILE A 92 -12.34 -18.34 -28.50
C ILE A 92 -13.09 -17.65 -29.62
N THR A 93 -14.14 -18.28 -30.16
CA THR A 93 -15.10 -17.59 -31.03
C THR A 93 -16.29 -17.13 -30.20
N TYR A 94 -16.57 -15.82 -30.22
CA TYR A 94 -17.70 -15.25 -29.50
C TYR A 94 -18.38 -14.18 -30.37
N ASN A 95 -19.70 -14.23 -30.51
CA ASN A 95 -20.50 -13.28 -31.29
C ASN A 95 -19.96 -12.93 -32.70
N GLY A 96 -19.34 -13.91 -33.38
CA GLY A 96 -18.85 -13.77 -34.76
C GLY A 96 -17.44 -13.19 -34.91
N TYR A 97 -16.73 -12.95 -33.80
CA TYR A 97 -15.30 -12.58 -33.79
C TYR A 97 -14.46 -13.60 -33.01
N GLU A 98 -13.15 -13.55 -33.22
CA GLU A 98 -12.17 -14.38 -32.52
C GLU A 98 -11.50 -13.57 -31.39
N ILE A 99 -11.25 -14.22 -30.26
CA ILE A 99 -10.45 -13.70 -29.15
C ILE A 99 -9.28 -14.64 -28.95
N ARG A 100 -8.06 -14.15 -29.18
CA ARG A 100 -6.80 -14.87 -28.94
C ARG A 100 -6.29 -14.54 -27.55
N ILE A 101 -6.18 -15.54 -26.69
CA ILE A 101 -5.75 -15.40 -25.30
C ILE A 101 -4.32 -15.93 -25.16
N ILE A 102 -3.42 -15.08 -24.71
CA ILE A 102 -2.04 -15.42 -24.33
C ILE A 102 -1.95 -15.33 -22.81
N LYS A 103 -1.85 -16.49 -22.13
CA LYS A 103 -1.95 -16.57 -20.66
C LYS A 103 -0.71 -16.04 -19.92
N ASP A 104 0.45 -16.15 -20.54
CA ASP A 104 1.72 -15.61 -20.07
C ASP A 104 2.66 -15.42 -21.25
N LEU A 105 2.85 -14.17 -21.66
CA LEU A 105 3.76 -13.80 -22.73
C LEU A 105 5.20 -14.26 -22.45
N SER A 106 5.58 -14.40 -21.18
CA SER A 106 6.95 -14.70 -20.75
C SER A 106 7.33 -16.17 -20.96
N GLU A 107 6.34 -17.06 -21.09
CA GLU A 107 6.55 -18.49 -21.33
C GLU A 107 6.74 -18.81 -22.83
N LEU A 108 6.44 -17.85 -23.71
CA LEU A 108 6.58 -18.00 -25.16
C LEU A 108 8.01 -17.69 -25.62
N THR A 109 8.40 -18.27 -26.76
CA THR A 109 9.66 -17.94 -27.42
C THR A 109 9.61 -16.55 -28.04
N ASP A 110 10.76 -15.86 -28.13
CA ASP A 110 10.82 -14.50 -28.69
C ASP A 110 10.25 -14.42 -30.12
N GLU A 111 10.46 -15.45 -30.92
CA GLU A 111 9.91 -15.56 -32.28
C GLU A 111 8.38 -15.58 -32.28
N VAL A 112 7.77 -16.34 -31.37
CA VAL A 112 6.31 -16.42 -31.23
C VAL A 112 5.75 -15.11 -30.68
N ILE A 113 6.39 -14.52 -29.68
CA ILE A 113 5.99 -13.21 -29.11
C ILE A 113 5.96 -12.15 -30.21
N LEU A 114 7.05 -12.03 -30.98
CA LEU A 114 7.14 -11.05 -32.07
C LEU A 114 6.09 -11.30 -33.16
N ARG A 115 5.83 -12.57 -33.49
CA ARG A 115 4.76 -12.93 -34.44
C ARG A 115 3.39 -12.46 -33.95
N GLU A 116 3.01 -12.79 -32.71
CA GLU A 116 1.70 -12.43 -32.16
C GLU A 116 1.55 -10.91 -31.97
N LEU A 117 2.60 -10.19 -31.55
CA LEU A 117 2.56 -8.73 -31.43
C LEU A 117 2.44 -8.03 -32.80
N ASN A 118 3.09 -8.58 -33.84
CA ASN A 118 2.92 -8.09 -35.20
C ASN A 118 1.49 -8.35 -35.73
N LEU A 119 0.91 -9.52 -35.43
CA LEU A 119 -0.48 -9.83 -35.77
C LEU A 119 -1.46 -8.88 -35.05
N LEU A 120 -1.23 -8.61 -33.76
CA LEU A 120 -2.00 -7.62 -33.01
C LEU A 120 -1.97 -6.25 -33.70
N ALA A 121 -0.79 -5.77 -34.09
CA ALA A 121 -0.65 -4.49 -34.79
C ALA A 121 -1.43 -4.48 -36.12
N GLN A 122 -1.33 -5.56 -36.90
CA GLN A 122 -2.03 -5.71 -38.18
C GLN A 122 -3.56 -5.76 -38.01
N TYR A 123 -4.07 -6.46 -36.99
CA TYR A 123 -5.52 -6.56 -36.76
C TYR A 123 -6.11 -5.24 -36.26
N ILE A 124 -5.37 -4.49 -35.43
CA ILE A 124 -5.76 -3.13 -35.04
C ILE A 124 -5.82 -2.22 -36.27
N GLU A 125 -4.80 -2.24 -37.14
CA GLU A 125 -4.75 -1.40 -38.33
C GLU A 125 -5.84 -1.74 -39.36
N SER A 126 -6.06 -3.04 -39.60
CA SER A 126 -7.07 -3.53 -40.56
C SER A 126 -8.50 -3.57 -40.02
N LYS A 127 -8.70 -3.35 -38.70
CA LYS A 127 -9.97 -3.52 -37.99
C LYS A 127 -10.58 -4.91 -38.21
N ALA A 128 -9.72 -5.93 -38.21
CA ALA A 128 -10.17 -7.32 -38.29
C ALA A 128 -10.99 -7.69 -37.04
N PRO A 129 -12.00 -8.58 -37.15
CA PRO A 129 -12.78 -9.06 -36.00
C PRO A 129 -11.99 -10.12 -35.20
N ILE A 130 -10.74 -9.81 -34.87
CA ILE A 130 -9.83 -10.66 -34.09
C ILE A 130 -9.22 -9.77 -33.01
N TYR A 131 -9.47 -10.13 -31.76
CA TYR A 131 -9.04 -9.37 -30.59
C TYR A 131 -8.07 -10.19 -29.75
N TYR A 132 -7.17 -9.53 -29.06
CA TYR A 132 -6.23 -10.20 -28.16
C TYR A 132 -6.58 -9.96 -26.70
N LEU A 133 -6.34 -10.97 -25.86
CA LEU A 133 -6.16 -10.84 -24.42
C LEU A 133 -4.76 -11.34 -24.06
N ILE A 134 -3.84 -10.43 -23.74
CA ILE A 134 -2.44 -10.77 -23.47
C ILE A 134 -2.12 -10.51 -22.01
N ALA A 135 -1.76 -11.53 -21.25
CA ALA A 135 -1.14 -11.38 -19.95
C ALA A 135 0.40 -11.37 -20.09
N ALA A 136 1.05 -10.34 -19.55
CA ALA A 136 2.51 -10.19 -19.68
C ALA A 136 3.15 -9.57 -18.43
N ASN A 137 4.44 -9.82 -18.23
CA ASN A 137 5.27 -8.96 -17.40
C ASN A 137 5.60 -7.68 -18.18
N GLU A 138 5.52 -6.51 -17.54
CA GLU A 138 5.78 -5.20 -18.14
C GLU A 138 7.16 -5.13 -18.81
N GLY A 139 8.21 -5.66 -18.16
CA GLY A 139 9.57 -5.65 -18.72
C GLY A 139 9.71 -6.51 -19.98
N LYS A 140 9.08 -7.69 -19.99
CA LYS A 140 9.08 -8.60 -21.15
C LYS A 140 8.28 -8.02 -22.31
N LEU A 141 7.12 -7.41 -22.03
CA LEU A 141 6.32 -6.72 -23.03
C LEU A 141 7.09 -5.55 -23.66
N THR A 142 7.69 -4.70 -22.82
CA THR A 142 8.40 -3.49 -23.28
C THR A 142 9.63 -3.84 -24.12
N SER A 143 10.43 -4.82 -23.70
CA SER A 143 11.59 -5.29 -24.48
C SER A 143 11.17 -5.90 -25.83
N SER A 144 10.10 -6.67 -25.87
CA SER A 144 9.58 -7.27 -27.11
C SER A 144 9.06 -6.21 -28.09
N LEU A 145 8.39 -5.16 -27.59
CA LEU A 145 7.94 -4.02 -28.39
C LEU A 145 9.10 -3.16 -28.93
N GLN A 146 10.25 -3.18 -28.26
CA GLN A 146 11.45 -2.45 -28.70
C GLN A 146 12.24 -3.20 -29.77
N ALA A 147 12.11 -4.53 -29.84
CA ALA A 147 12.89 -5.37 -30.73
C ALA A 147 12.54 -5.23 -32.22
N ASP A 148 11.39 -4.64 -32.57
CA ASP A 148 10.92 -4.51 -33.95
C ASP A 148 10.29 -3.14 -34.22
N GLU A 149 10.84 -2.39 -35.18
CA GLU A 149 10.34 -1.06 -35.59
C GLU A 149 8.90 -1.11 -36.13
N ARG A 150 8.45 -2.25 -36.66
CA ARG A 150 7.05 -2.42 -37.10
C ARG A 150 6.05 -2.26 -35.95
N LEU A 151 6.49 -2.45 -34.71
CA LEU A 151 5.68 -2.32 -33.50
C LEU A 151 5.70 -0.89 -32.93
N ALA A 152 6.38 0.07 -33.56
CA ALA A 152 6.54 1.43 -33.03
C ALA A 152 5.21 2.14 -32.73
N SER A 153 4.17 1.89 -33.55
CA SER A 153 2.82 2.45 -33.37
C SER A 153 2.17 1.93 -32.10
N ILE A 154 2.06 0.60 -31.94
CA ILE A 154 1.46 -0.02 -30.76
C ILE A 154 2.34 0.19 -29.50
N ARG A 155 3.67 0.25 -29.65
CA ARG A 155 4.61 0.56 -28.57
C ARG A 155 4.27 1.92 -27.95
N LYS A 156 4.06 2.95 -28.77
CA LYS A 156 3.70 4.28 -28.29
C LYS A 156 2.39 4.26 -27.49
N ILE A 157 1.38 3.52 -27.98
CA ILE A 157 0.06 3.37 -27.34
C ILE A 157 0.16 2.63 -25.99
N ILE A 158 0.92 1.53 -25.96
CA ILE A 158 1.08 0.71 -24.76
C ILE A 158 1.89 1.48 -23.71
N THR A 159 3.04 2.05 -24.10
CA THR A 159 3.91 2.80 -23.18
C THR A 159 3.20 4.03 -22.60
N SER A 160 2.36 4.74 -23.36
CA SER A 160 1.58 5.86 -22.80
C SER A 160 0.56 5.43 -21.75
N GLN A 161 -0.03 4.24 -21.89
CA GLN A 161 -0.99 3.69 -20.92
C GLN A 161 -0.30 3.09 -19.67
N LEU A 162 0.96 2.67 -19.79
CA LEU A 162 1.76 2.19 -18.65
C LEU A 162 2.30 3.34 -17.79
N LEU A 163 2.71 4.46 -18.40
CA LEU A 163 3.36 5.58 -17.71
C LEU A 163 2.39 6.57 -17.06
N VAL A 164 1.16 6.66 -17.55
CA VAL A 164 0.15 7.63 -17.10
C VAL A 164 -1.17 6.89 -16.93
N SER A 165 -1.52 6.58 -15.68
CA SER A 165 -2.78 5.91 -15.34
C SER A 165 -4.04 6.66 -15.82
N GLU A 166 -3.90 7.93 -16.19
CA GLU A 166 -4.97 8.83 -16.67
C GLU A 166 -5.39 8.60 -18.14
N GLN A 167 -4.68 7.77 -18.91
CA GLN A 167 -4.99 7.54 -20.35
C GLN A 167 -5.92 6.34 -20.60
N GLN A 168 -6.47 5.70 -19.57
CA GLN A 168 -7.45 4.62 -19.74
C GLN A 168 -8.67 5.13 -20.52
N GLY A 169 -8.88 4.58 -21.71
CA GLY A 169 -10.01 4.93 -22.59
C GLY A 169 -9.72 5.89 -23.74
N GLN A 170 -8.49 6.37 -23.94
CA GLN A 170 -8.14 7.18 -25.12
C GLN A 170 -7.92 6.35 -26.40
N PHE A 171 -7.80 5.02 -26.28
CA PHE A 171 -7.50 4.13 -27.38
C PHE A 171 -8.65 3.14 -27.61
N PRO A 172 -9.42 3.29 -28.71
CA PRO A 172 -10.64 2.49 -28.92
C PRO A 172 -10.36 1.01 -29.18
N ASP A 173 -9.22 0.69 -29.80
CA ASP A 173 -8.92 -0.66 -30.30
C ASP A 173 -7.98 -1.47 -29.37
N LEU A 174 -7.33 -0.82 -28.40
CA LEU A 174 -6.35 -1.43 -27.50
C LEU A 174 -6.34 -0.77 -26.11
N GLN A 175 -6.56 -1.56 -25.07
CA GLN A 175 -6.51 -1.11 -23.68
C GLN A 175 -5.50 -1.89 -22.85
N VAL A 176 -4.75 -1.20 -22.00
CA VAL A 176 -3.79 -1.80 -21.06
C VAL A 176 -4.31 -1.67 -19.62
N TYR A 177 -4.36 -2.79 -18.91
CA TYR A 177 -4.64 -2.87 -17.47
C TYR A 177 -3.36 -3.24 -16.74
N ASN A 178 -2.80 -2.29 -15.98
CA ASN A 178 -1.70 -2.57 -15.08
C ASN A 178 -2.24 -2.97 -13.70
N LEU A 179 -2.09 -4.24 -13.33
CA LEU A 179 -2.56 -4.77 -12.04
C LEU A 179 -1.76 -4.22 -10.85
N LEU A 180 -0.56 -3.64 -11.08
CA LEU A 180 0.23 -2.96 -10.05
C LEU A 180 -0.44 -1.69 -9.50
N HIS A 181 -1.50 -1.23 -10.16
CA HIS A 181 -2.27 -0.06 -9.74
C HIS A 181 -3.62 -0.43 -9.11
N ILE A 182 -3.94 -1.73 -9.04
CA ILE A 182 -5.13 -2.21 -8.33
C ILE A 182 -4.87 -2.08 -6.84
N SER A 183 -5.84 -1.52 -6.12
CA SER A 183 -5.76 -1.35 -4.68
C SER A 183 -5.75 -2.70 -3.95
N THR A 184 -4.64 -2.99 -3.28
CA THR A 184 -4.47 -4.01 -2.25
C THR A 184 -5.50 -3.84 -1.13
N ALA A 185 -5.74 -2.62 -0.66
CA ALA A 185 -6.66 -2.31 0.44
C ALA A 185 -8.11 -2.62 0.06
N GLU A 186 -8.56 -2.20 -1.13
CA GLU A 186 -9.89 -2.52 -1.66
C GLU A 186 -10.08 -4.03 -1.84
N ASN A 187 -9.06 -4.71 -2.40
CA ASN A 187 -9.09 -6.17 -2.48
C ASN A 187 -9.19 -6.77 -1.08
N ALA A 188 -8.33 -6.37 -0.14
CA ALA A 188 -8.31 -6.92 1.21
C ALA A 188 -9.67 -6.79 1.89
N LEU A 189 -10.34 -5.64 1.74
CA LEU A 189 -11.68 -5.42 2.25
C LEU A 189 -12.68 -6.42 1.63
N LYS A 190 -12.72 -6.55 0.30
CA LYS A 190 -13.60 -7.51 -0.40
C LYS A 190 -13.33 -8.95 0.02
N ILE A 191 -12.06 -9.33 0.20
CA ILE A 191 -11.67 -10.66 0.69
C ILE A 191 -12.19 -10.88 2.11
N MET A 192 -11.90 -9.95 3.03
CA MET A 192 -12.35 -10.04 4.42
C MET A 192 -13.88 -10.07 4.55
N GLU A 193 -14.60 -9.31 3.73
CA GLU A 193 -16.06 -9.36 3.65
C GLU A 193 -16.54 -10.74 3.20
N LYS A 194 -16.04 -11.23 2.06
CA LYS A 194 -16.45 -12.51 1.49
C LYS A 194 -16.13 -13.68 2.43
N TRP A 195 -14.94 -13.67 3.03
CA TRP A 195 -14.50 -14.74 3.91
C TRP A 195 -15.24 -14.78 5.24
N ASN A 196 -15.78 -13.64 5.69
CA ASN A 196 -16.50 -13.52 6.95
C ASN A 196 -18.02 -13.40 6.77
N GLU A 197 -18.57 -13.78 5.61
CA GLU A 197 -20.02 -13.95 5.42
C GLU A 197 -20.58 -14.95 6.46
N PRO A 198 -21.66 -14.62 7.20
CA PRO A 198 -22.17 -15.45 8.30
C PRO A 198 -22.48 -16.90 7.90
N GLU A 199 -22.92 -17.12 6.66
CA GLU A 199 -23.28 -18.43 6.11
C GLU A 199 -22.11 -19.42 6.18
N ASN A 200 -20.89 -18.93 5.96
CA ASN A 200 -19.66 -19.72 5.97
C ASN A 200 -19.24 -20.15 7.40
N TRP A 201 -19.86 -19.59 8.43
CA TRP A 201 -19.45 -19.77 9.84
C TRP A 201 -20.55 -20.33 10.76
N ASN A 202 -21.73 -20.63 10.21
CA ASN A 202 -22.84 -21.26 10.93
C ASN A 202 -22.46 -22.59 11.61
N VAL A 203 -21.53 -23.34 11.01
CA VAL A 203 -21.03 -24.59 11.60
C VAL A 203 -20.24 -24.32 12.88
N CYS A 204 -19.46 -23.23 12.91
CA CYS A 204 -18.66 -22.82 14.06
C CYS A 204 -19.50 -22.29 15.22
N SER A 205 -20.62 -21.61 14.93
CA SER A 205 -21.52 -21.11 15.99
C SER A 205 -22.12 -22.26 16.81
N ALA A 206 -22.39 -23.40 16.17
CA ALA A 206 -22.89 -24.64 16.78
C ALA A 206 -21.78 -25.65 17.18
N CYS A 207 -20.51 -25.25 17.13
CA CYS A 207 -19.38 -26.10 17.52
C CYS A 207 -19.20 -26.11 19.06
N SER A 208 -18.85 -27.26 19.64
CA SER A 208 -18.57 -27.38 21.09
C SER A 208 -17.40 -26.51 21.53
N GLU A 209 -16.48 -26.22 20.61
CA GLU A 209 -15.25 -25.47 20.88
C GLU A 209 -15.41 -23.97 20.71
N ASN A 210 -16.61 -23.47 20.39
CA ASN A 210 -16.81 -22.09 19.96
C ASN A 210 -16.30 -21.03 20.96
N GLN A 211 -16.36 -21.29 22.27
CA GLN A 211 -15.92 -20.36 23.32
C GLN A 211 -14.41 -20.30 23.51
N ARG A 212 -13.68 -21.31 23.02
CA ARG A 212 -12.21 -21.40 23.13
C ARG A 212 -11.49 -21.41 21.78
N CYS A 213 -12.24 -21.36 20.69
CA CYS A 213 -11.71 -21.39 19.33
C CYS A 213 -11.21 -20.01 18.90
N ILE A 214 -9.88 -19.85 18.82
CA ILE A 214 -9.26 -18.60 18.37
C ILE A 214 -9.62 -18.26 16.91
N ILE A 215 -9.78 -19.28 16.04
CA ILE A 215 -10.18 -19.08 14.64
C ILE A 215 -11.56 -18.41 14.58
N TYR A 216 -12.51 -18.89 15.38
CA TYR A 216 -13.86 -18.33 15.43
C TYR A 216 -13.90 -16.96 16.14
N HIS A 217 -13.02 -16.74 17.12
CA HIS A 217 -12.80 -15.42 17.71
C HIS A 217 -12.33 -14.40 16.66
N ASN A 218 -11.32 -14.75 15.86
CA ASN A 218 -10.80 -13.90 14.80
C ASN A 218 -11.87 -13.61 13.76
N HIS A 219 -12.65 -14.61 13.33
CA HIS A 219 -13.80 -14.41 12.47
C HIS A 219 -14.79 -13.37 13.02
N LYS A 220 -15.20 -13.50 14.28
CA LYS A 220 -16.14 -12.54 14.90
C LYS A 220 -15.61 -11.12 14.87
N LYS A 221 -14.30 -10.93 15.11
CA LYS A 221 -13.65 -9.61 15.05
C LYS A 221 -13.55 -9.10 13.62
N LEU A 222 -13.13 -9.93 12.67
CA LEU A 222 -13.01 -9.59 11.25
C LEU A 222 -14.35 -9.45 10.53
N SER A 223 -15.46 -9.83 11.18
CA SER A 223 -16.83 -9.55 10.73
C SER A 223 -17.30 -8.13 11.08
N ASN A 224 -16.60 -7.41 11.96
CA ASN A 224 -16.94 -6.05 12.35
C ASN A 224 -16.41 -5.03 11.31
N ASP A 225 -17.29 -4.17 10.81
CA ASP A 225 -16.97 -3.19 9.77
C ASP A 225 -15.90 -2.18 10.18
N ASP A 226 -15.91 -1.69 11.42
CA ASP A 226 -14.92 -0.72 11.88
C ASP A 226 -13.54 -1.36 12.04
N ILE A 227 -13.46 -2.62 12.45
CA ILE A 227 -12.20 -3.38 12.49
C ILE A 227 -11.67 -3.59 11.06
N ARG A 228 -12.52 -4.04 10.13
CA ARG A 228 -12.14 -4.18 8.71
C ARG A 228 -11.67 -2.86 8.09
N LYS A 229 -12.35 -1.75 8.37
CA LYS A 229 -11.95 -0.41 7.91
C LYS A 229 -10.59 0.00 8.44
N ARG A 230 -10.24 -0.35 9.69
CA ARG A 230 -8.90 -0.05 10.23
C ARG A 230 -7.82 -0.90 9.57
N LEU A 231 -8.07 -2.18 9.34
CA LEU A 231 -7.17 -3.05 8.56
C LEU A 231 -7.00 -2.52 7.13
N TYR A 232 -8.09 -2.09 6.50
CA TYR A 232 -8.09 -1.38 5.20
C TYR A 232 -7.13 -0.19 5.23
N TYR A 233 -7.21 0.69 6.24
CA TYR A 233 -6.31 1.86 6.32
C TYR A 233 -4.84 1.48 6.56
N VAL A 234 -4.54 0.32 7.15
CA VAL A 234 -3.15 -0.17 7.25
C VAL A 234 -2.64 -0.64 5.87
N TYR A 235 -3.40 -1.44 5.13
CA TYR A 235 -3.05 -1.76 3.74
C TYR A 235 -2.98 -0.52 2.85
N ARG A 236 -3.89 0.44 3.08
CA ARG A 236 -3.88 1.70 2.35
C ARG A 236 -2.60 2.48 2.59
N SER A 237 -2.05 2.40 3.80
CA SER A 237 -0.75 2.99 4.16
C SER A 237 0.40 2.36 3.37
N LEU A 238 0.36 1.04 3.14
CA LEU A 238 1.33 0.33 2.32
C LEU A 238 1.32 0.83 0.86
N GLU A 239 0.12 0.92 0.27
CA GLU A 239 -0.05 1.40 -1.11
C GLU A 239 0.44 2.83 -1.31
N VAL A 240 0.07 3.74 -0.40
CA VAL A 240 0.46 5.14 -0.52
C VAL A 240 1.95 5.36 -0.23
N SER A 241 2.63 4.39 0.36
CA SER A 241 4.08 4.36 0.44
C SER A 241 4.76 3.85 -0.84
N GLN A 242 3.98 3.41 -1.84
CA GLN A 242 4.42 2.79 -3.11
C GLN A 242 4.98 1.37 -2.96
N GLU A 243 4.60 0.67 -1.89
CA GLU A 243 4.85 -0.75 -1.76
C GLU A 243 3.71 -1.53 -2.42
N HIS A 244 4.04 -2.50 -3.28
CA HIS A 244 3.06 -3.33 -3.98
C HIS A 244 2.98 -4.72 -3.36
N MET A 245 1.79 -5.10 -2.90
CA MET A 245 1.48 -6.46 -2.46
C MET A 245 0.69 -7.15 -3.56
N THR A 246 1.19 -8.30 -4.02
CA THR A 246 0.47 -9.12 -5.00
C THR A 246 -0.79 -9.72 -4.39
N ILE A 247 -1.79 -10.06 -5.21
CA ILE A 247 -3.03 -10.70 -4.69
C ILE A 247 -2.73 -12.03 -3.99
N ARG A 248 -1.68 -12.75 -4.41
CA ARG A 248 -1.20 -13.96 -3.74
C ARG A 248 -0.67 -13.67 -2.33
N GLU A 249 0.24 -12.72 -2.19
CA GLU A 249 0.79 -12.31 -0.88
C GLU A 249 -0.35 -11.85 0.04
N LEU A 250 -1.31 -11.09 -0.49
CA LEU A 250 -2.48 -10.65 0.25
C LEU A 250 -3.35 -11.81 0.74
N LEU A 251 -3.63 -12.80 -0.12
CA LEU A 251 -4.40 -14.00 0.25
C LEU A 251 -3.69 -14.81 1.34
N ILE A 252 -2.38 -15.01 1.21
CA ILE A 252 -1.57 -15.71 2.22
C ILE A 252 -1.62 -14.95 3.55
N HIS A 253 -1.39 -13.63 3.50
CA HIS A 253 -1.36 -12.79 4.68
C HIS A 253 -2.70 -12.74 5.40
N LEU A 254 -3.82 -12.62 4.68
CA LEU A 254 -5.15 -12.67 5.25
C LEU A 254 -5.49 -14.07 5.80
N ALA A 255 -5.05 -15.14 5.14
CA ALA A 255 -5.26 -16.50 5.63
C ALA A 255 -4.58 -16.70 6.98
N TYR A 256 -3.33 -16.25 7.12
CA TYR A 256 -2.62 -16.27 8.39
C TYR A 256 -3.27 -15.33 9.42
N THR A 257 -3.68 -14.13 9.03
CA THR A 257 -4.39 -13.18 9.90
C THR A 257 -5.64 -13.84 10.52
N GLN A 258 -6.41 -14.57 9.71
CA GLN A 258 -7.63 -15.25 10.13
C GLN A 258 -7.35 -16.49 10.99
N LEU A 259 -6.50 -17.40 10.52
CA LEU A 259 -6.34 -18.75 11.08
C LEU A 259 -5.17 -18.89 12.04
N GLY A 260 -4.13 -18.06 11.88
CA GLY A 260 -2.87 -18.16 12.63
C GLY A 260 -2.13 -19.49 12.43
N GLY A 261 -2.28 -20.16 11.29
CA GLY A 261 -1.69 -21.48 11.09
C GLY A 261 -2.59 -22.66 11.46
N LEU A 262 -3.75 -22.43 12.09
CA LEU A 262 -4.54 -23.51 12.69
C LEU A 262 -5.65 -24.06 11.79
N THR A 263 -6.04 -25.30 12.07
CA THR A 263 -7.21 -26.00 11.53
C THR A 263 -8.28 -26.22 12.61
N CYS A 264 -9.46 -26.73 12.22
CA CYS A 264 -10.49 -27.10 13.18
C CYS A 264 -10.03 -28.22 14.12
N GLU A 265 -9.25 -29.16 13.58
CA GLU A 265 -8.68 -30.30 14.28
C GLU A 265 -7.68 -29.85 15.34
N ASP A 266 -6.84 -28.86 15.04
CA ASP A 266 -5.87 -28.32 16.01
C ASP A 266 -6.55 -27.73 17.24
N VAL A 267 -7.69 -27.06 17.06
CA VAL A 267 -8.47 -26.49 18.16
C VAL A 267 -9.20 -27.59 18.95
N GLN A 268 -9.79 -28.58 18.25
CA GLN A 268 -10.52 -29.67 18.88
C GLN A 268 -9.61 -30.61 19.69
N GLY A 269 -8.37 -30.81 19.23
CA GLY A 269 -7.35 -31.62 19.89
C GLY A 269 -6.54 -30.88 20.97
N ALA A 270 -6.78 -29.57 21.16
CA ALA A 270 -5.97 -28.75 22.06
C ALA A 270 -6.19 -29.09 23.55
N ASP A 271 -5.08 -29.36 24.25
CA ASP A 271 -5.06 -29.36 25.70
C ASP A 271 -4.98 -27.93 26.28
N HIS A 272 -4.90 -27.81 27.60
CA HIS A 272 -4.84 -26.49 28.26
C HIS A 272 -3.62 -25.66 27.83
N SER A 273 -2.45 -26.29 27.66
CA SER A 273 -1.23 -25.59 27.27
C SER A 273 -1.31 -25.12 25.82
N ALA A 274 -1.81 -25.98 24.93
CA ALA A 274 -2.04 -25.65 23.53
C ALA A 274 -3.04 -24.49 23.39
N LEU A 275 -4.12 -24.46 24.18
CA LEU A 275 -5.09 -23.36 24.16
C LEU A 275 -4.48 -22.01 24.60
N ILE A 276 -3.50 -22.00 25.50
CA ILE A 276 -2.77 -20.79 25.89
C ILE A 276 -1.91 -20.28 24.73
N GLU A 277 -1.21 -21.17 24.04
CA GLU A 277 -0.42 -20.80 22.85
C GLU A 277 -1.32 -20.33 21.70
N GLN A 278 -2.41 -21.04 21.44
CA GLN A 278 -3.41 -20.66 20.45
C GLN A 278 -4.05 -19.30 20.78
N SER A 279 -4.17 -18.92 22.05
CA SER A 279 -4.69 -17.61 22.46
C SER A 279 -3.80 -16.43 22.04
N LYS A 280 -2.54 -16.70 21.65
CA LYS A 280 -1.62 -15.69 21.11
C LYS A 280 -1.87 -15.41 19.63
N LEU A 281 -2.52 -16.34 18.91
CA LEU A 281 -2.79 -16.26 17.47
C LEU A 281 -4.03 -15.42 17.16
N VAL A 282 -4.12 -14.24 17.76
CA VAL A 282 -5.21 -13.28 17.56
C VAL A 282 -4.98 -12.45 16.30
N TYR A 283 -6.06 -12.12 15.58
CA TYR A 283 -5.97 -11.47 14.26
C TYR A 283 -5.06 -10.24 14.24
N TYR A 284 -5.11 -9.35 15.24
CA TYR A 284 -4.31 -8.13 15.24
C TYR A 284 -2.83 -8.35 15.52
N ASP A 285 -2.44 -9.46 16.17
CA ASP A 285 -1.03 -9.85 16.32
C ASP A 285 -0.57 -10.61 15.06
N ASN A 286 -1.42 -11.51 14.54
CA ASN A 286 -1.16 -12.25 13.30
C ASN A 286 -0.98 -11.32 12.10
N PHE A 287 -1.77 -10.25 12.02
CA PHE A 287 -1.72 -9.26 10.95
C PHE A 287 -0.34 -8.60 10.83
N PHE A 288 0.36 -8.38 11.93
CA PHE A 288 1.73 -7.84 11.91
C PHE A 288 2.82 -8.92 12.02
N GLY A 289 2.42 -10.20 11.99
CA GLY A 289 3.33 -11.34 12.06
C GLY A 289 4.13 -11.40 13.35
N GLU A 290 3.56 -10.97 14.48
CA GLU A 290 4.25 -10.92 15.79
C GLU A 290 4.50 -12.32 16.37
N THR A 291 3.72 -13.30 15.93
CA THR A 291 3.80 -14.70 16.31
C THR A 291 4.62 -15.56 15.34
N LEU A 292 5.08 -14.97 14.22
CA LEU A 292 5.92 -15.63 13.22
C LEU A 292 7.40 -15.37 13.48
N SER A 293 8.24 -16.36 13.15
CA SER A 293 9.67 -16.10 12.96
C SER A 293 9.86 -15.14 11.79
N ASN A 294 10.91 -14.31 11.82
CA ASN A 294 11.21 -13.38 10.72
C ASN A 294 11.37 -14.08 9.37
N GLU A 295 11.98 -15.27 9.33
CA GLU A 295 12.14 -16.07 8.11
C GLU A 295 10.78 -16.38 7.45
N VAL A 296 9.85 -16.98 8.20
CA VAL A 296 8.49 -17.27 7.70
C VAL A 296 7.72 -15.99 7.38
N TYR A 297 7.93 -14.90 8.11
CA TYR A 297 7.25 -13.64 7.83
C TYR A 297 7.70 -13.02 6.50
N GLU A 298 9.01 -13.03 6.21
CA GLU A 298 9.59 -12.53 4.96
C GLU A 298 9.11 -13.33 3.73
N ASP A 299 8.75 -14.60 3.92
CA ASP A 299 8.12 -15.41 2.88
C ASP A 299 6.65 -15.03 2.61
N ILE A 300 5.95 -14.38 3.56
CA ILE A 300 4.56 -13.90 3.39
C ILE A 300 4.53 -12.49 2.82
N ILE A 301 5.26 -11.59 3.46
CA ILE A 301 5.35 -10.18 3.12
C ILE A 301 6.83 -9.87 2.99
N LYS A 302 7.25 -9.53 1.77
CA LYS A 302 8.60 -9.04 1.55
C LYS A 302 8.82 -7.77 2.38
N GLU A 303 9.93 -7.78 3.10
CA GLU A 303 10.42 -6.65 3.89
C GLU A 303 9.52 -6.30 5.11
N ASP A 304 10.10 -5.62 6.10
CA ASP A 304 9.39 -5.12 7.31
C ASP A 304 8.35 -3.99 6.98
N THR A 305 7.89 -3.91 5.73
CA THR A 305 7.07 -2.84 5.14
C THR A 305 5.72 -2.66 5.83
N LEU A 306 5.04 -3.74 6.23
CA LEU A 306 3.78 -3.63 6.99
C LEU A 306 4.04 -3.30 8.48
N ARG A 307 5.16 -3.78 9.02
CA ARG A 307 5.53 -3.64 10.44
C ARG A 307 5.91 -2.21 10.83
N GLN A 308 6.21 -1.33 9.88
CA GLN A 308 6.37 0.11 10.15
C GLN A 308 5.07 0.79 10.57
N PHE A 309 3.92 0.21 10.20
CA PHE A 309 2.59 0.70 10.57
C PHE A 309 2.01 -0.01 11.80
N ASN A 310 2.83 -0.80 12.53
CA ASN A 310 2.39 -1.57 13.69
C ASN A 310 2.14 -0.66 14.90
N PRO A 311 0.88 -0.53 15.37
CA PRO A 311 0.55 0.37 16.46
C PRO A 311 1.04 -0.10 17.83
N GLY A 312 1.53 -1.34 17.95
CA GLY A 312 2.14 -1.84 19.17
C GLY A 312 3.50 -1.22 19.48
N LYS A 313 4.20 -0.72 18.45
CA LYS A 313 5.57 -0.19 18.58
C LYS A 313 5.63 1.24 19.11
N ILE A 314 4.51 1.98 19.05
CA ILE A 314 4.45 3.38 19.45
C ILE A 314 3.76 3.50 20.81
N SER A 315 4.41 4.18 21.74
CA SER A 315 3.82 4.54 23.04
C SER A 315 3.08 5.86 22.90
N GLU A 316 1.80 5.87 23.29
CA GLU A 316 1.02 7.09 23.45
C GLU A 316 0.50 7.11 24.89
N LYS A 317 0.81 8.18 25.62
CA LYS A 317 0.61 8.26 27.07
C LYS A 317 -0.84 8.01 27.48
N THR A 318 -1.81 8.58 26.77
CA THR A 318 -3.23 8.45 27.12
C THR A 318 -3.76 7.05 26.83
N VAL A 319 -3.25 6.39 25.79
CA VAL A 319 -3.55 4.99 25.48
C VAL A 319 -2.93 4.05 26.53
N ASP A 320 -1.66 4.25 26.87
CA ASP A 320 -0.97 3.41 27.86
C ASP A 320 -1.60 3.55 29.25
N ASP A 321 -1.93 4.78 29.65
CA ASP A 321 -2.65 5.04 30.90
C ASP A 321 -4.05 4.41 30.89
N PHE A 322 -4.78 4.47 29.78
CA PHE A 322 -6.05 3.77 29.66
C PHE A 322 -5.89 2.26 29.80
N ILE A 323 -4.91 1.63 29.13
CA ILE A 323 -4.66 0.19 29.23
C ILE A 323 -4.36 -0.20 30.70
N LEU A 324 -3.52 0.58 31.37
CA LEU A 324 -3.04 0.27 32.71
C LEU A 324 -3.97 0.69 33.84
N ASN A 325 -4.84 1.68 33.65
CA ASN A 325 -5.62 2.34 34.72
C ASN A 325 -7.10 2.60 34.37
N GLY A 326 -7.55 2.29 33.16
CA GLY A 326 -8.90 2.63 32.70
C GLY A 326 -10.05 1.98 33.49
N ASP A 327 -9.82 0.83 34.13
CA ASP A 327 -10.76 0.17 35.04
C ASP A 327 -10.93 0.89 36.39
N LEU A 328 -10.01 1.78 36.75
CA LEU A 328 -10.09 2.58 37.99
C LEU A 328 -10.89 3.87 37.80
N ILE A 329 -11.15 4.26 36.56
CA ILE A 329 -11.89 5.47 36.21
C ILE A 329 -13.32 5.06 35.86
N GLU A 330 -14.30 5.54 36.63
CA GLU A 330 -15.71 5.13 36.52
C GLU A 330 -16.27 5.28 35.08
N GLU A 331 -15.93 6.38 34.40
CA GLU A 331 -16.34 6.65 33.02
C GLU A 331 -15.74 5.65 32.00
N HIS A 332 -14.60 5.04 32.32
CA HIS A 332 -13.82 4.19 31.41
C HIS A 332 -13.93 2.70 31.75
N ALA A 333 -14.38 2.35 32.96
CA ALA A 333 -14.34 0.99 33.47
C ALA A 333 -15.12 -0.02 32.60
N ALA A 334 -16.29 0.36 32.08
CA ALA A 334 -17.08 -0.52 31.21
C ALA A 334 -16.36 -0.79 29.87
N THR A 335 -15.81 0.25 29.25
CA THR A 335 -15.05 0.14 27.99
C THR A 335 -13.75 -0.64 28.20
N HIS A 336 -13.08 -0.43 29.32
CA HIS A 336 -11.88 -1.18 29.72
C HIS A 336 -12.20 -2.66 29.91
N GLU A 337 -13.29 -3.00 30.62
CA GLU A 337 -13.74 -4.39 30.76
C GLU A 337 -14.05 -5.04 29.41
N GLN A 338 -14.72 -4.31 28.51
CA GLN A 338 -15.05 -4.79 27.17
C GLN A 338 -13.79 -5.12 26.36
N LEU A 339 -12.75 -4.28 26.44
CA LEU A 339 -11.51 -4.46 25.69
C LEU A 339 -10.53 -5.42 26.37
N PHE A 340 -10.36 -5.35 27.68
CA PHE A 340 -9.28 -6.02 28.40
C PHE A 340 -9.77 -6.98 29.50
N GLY A 341 -11.06 -7.33 29.46
CA GLY A 341 -11.69 -8.32 30.32
C GLY A 341 -11.20 -9.75 30.15
N LYS A 342 -12.03 -10.71 30.55
CA LYS A 342 -11.74 -12.16 30.44
C LYS A 342 -12.07 -12.68 29.04
N ALA A 343 -11.19 -12.42 28.07
CA ALA A 343 -11.32 -12.84 26.68
C ALA A 343 -10.19 -13.80 26.28
N ILE A 344 -10.34 -14.52 25.17
CA ILE A 344 -9.33 -15.46 24.66
C ILE A 344 -8.00 -14.73 24.43
N ASP A 345 -8.04 -13.55 23.80
CA ASP A 345 -6.86 -12.78 23.41
C ASP A 345 -6.14 -12.07 24.57
N THR A 346 -6.79 -11.90 25.71
CA THR A 346 -6.16 -11.53 27.00
C THR A 346 -5.69 -12.76 27.79
N THR A 347 -5.52 -13.89 27.10
CA THR A 347 -5.17 -15.19 27.65
C THR A 347 -6.14 -15.58 28.77
N TYR A 348 -7.43 -15.56 28.43
CA TYR A 348 -8.54 -15.91 29.33
C TYR A 348 -8.59 -15.06 30.61
N GLY A 349 -8.18 -13.78 30.51
CA GLY A 349 -8.13 -12.84 31.62
C GLY A 349 -6.84 -12.86 32.44
N TYR A 350 -5.80 -13.58 32.00
CA TYR A 350 -4.50 -13.60 32.66
C TYR A 350 -3.83 -12.22 32.70
N PHE A 351 -4.10 -11.36 31.71
CA PHE A 351 -3.67 -9.95 31.74
C PHE A 351 -4.09 -9.24 33.05
N LYS A 352 -5.35 -9.38 33.46
CA LYS A 352 -5.86 -8.74 34.68
C LYS A 352 -5.17 -9.23 35.94
N TYR A 353 -4.87 -10.53 36.00
CA TYR A 353 -4.10 -11.09 37.09
C TYR A 353 -2.70 -10.47 37.17
N GLU A 354 -2.01 -10.31 36.03
CA GLU A 354 -0.70 -9.66 35.99
C GLU A 354 -0.78 -8.15 36.31
N LEU A 355 -1.82 -7.46 35.85
CA LEU A 355 -2.07 -6.05 36.17
C LEU A 355 -2.34 -5.83 37.67
N ASP A 356 -3.18 -6.65 38.28
CA ASP A 356 -3.44 -6.61 39.72
C ASP A 356 -2.18 -6.89 40.54
N LYS A 357 -1.37 -7.84 40.09
CA LYS A 357 -0.08 -8.17 40.72
C LYS A 357 0.87 -6.97 40.65
N TYR A 358 1.01 -6.35 39.47
CA TYR A 358 1.82 -5.14 39.29
C TYR A 358 1.37 -4.01 40.23
N ARG A 359 0.07 -3.73 40.29
CA ARG A 359 -0.50 -2.66 41.13
C ARG A 359 -0.38 -2.91 42.63
N LYS A 360 -0.22 -4.16 43.08
CA LYS A 360 -0.09 -4.51 44.51
C LYS A 360 1.36 -4.63 44.99
N MET A 361 2.32 -4.79 44.07
CA MET A 361 3.72 -5.10 44.39
C MET A 361 4.67 -3.92 44.11
N TYR A 362 4.23 -2.68 44.40
CA TYR A 362 5.01 -1.44 44.19
C TYR A 362 6.28 -1.33 45.04
N ASP A 363 6.47 -2.19 46.04
CA ASP A 363 7.55 -2.10 47.05
C ASP A 363 8.54 -3.27 46.99
N THR A 364 8.72 -3.90 45.82
CA THR A 364 9.67 -5.02 45.64
C THR A 364 10.72 -4.70 44.58
N ASP A 365 11.96 -5.13 44.79
CA ASP A 365 13.09 -5.00 43.84
C ASP A 365 12.91 -5.79 42.52
N LYS A 366 11.76 -6.45 42.32
CA LYS A 366 11.44 -7.17 41.08
C LYS A 366 10.81 -6.21 40.08
N ASP A 367 11.39 -6.15 38.89
CA ASP A 367 10.88 -5.34 37.78
C ASP A 367 9.64 -5.98 37.09
N ILE A 368 8.60 -6.21 37.89
CA ILE A 368 7.31 -6.75 37.44
C ILE A 368 6.66 -5.79 36.43
N GLY A 369 6.96 -4.49 36.53
CA GLY A 369 6.52 -3.46 35.60
C GLY A 369 7.08 -3.65 34.20
N ALA A 370 8.40 -3.83 34.06
CA ALA A 370 9.00 -4.06 32.74
C ALA A 370 8.53 -5.35 32.09
N GLU A 371 8.37 -6.44 32.85
CA GLU A 371 7.82 -7.69 32.32
C GLU A 371 6.38 -7.51 31.80
N LEU A 372 5.52 -6.83 32.56
CA LEU A 372 4.15 -6.54 32.14
C LEU A 372 4.12 -5.65 30.90
N VAL A 373 4.93 -4.59 30.89
CA VAL A 373 5.01 -3.63 29.78
C VAL A 373 5.49 -4.30 28.51
N ALA A 374 6.61 -5.04 28.57
CA ALA A 374 7.19 -5.71 27.42
C ALA A 374 6.25 -6.76 26.83
N LYS A 375 5.50 -7.46 27.68
CA LYS A 375 4.60 -8.54 27.28
C LYS A 375 3.25 -8.03 26.76
N TRP A 376 2.60 -7.10 27.46
CA TRP A 376 1.21 -6.76 27.21
C TRP A 376 1.03 -5.46 26.42
N LEU A 377 1.80 -4.41 26.67
CA LEU A 377 1.50 -3.12 26.05
C LEU A 377 1.53 -3.15 24.52
N PRO A 378 2.52 -3.77 23.84
CA PRO A 378 2.50 -3.85 22.37
C PRO A 378 1.21 -4.53 21.86
N LYS A 379 0.83 -5.63 22.49
CA LYS A 379 -0.38 -6.41 22.15
C LYS A 379 -1.66 -5.60 22.38
N LEU A 380 -1.78 -4.95 23.54
CA LEU A 380 -2.99 -4.24 23.94
C LEU A 380 -3.13 -2.88 23.24
N ARG A 381 -2.02 -2.25 22.83
CA ARG A 381 -2.05 -1.10 21.92
C ARG A 381 -2.59 -1.47 20.54
N ARG A 382 -2.21 -2.63 19.99
CA ARG A 382 -2.81 -3.16 18.76
C ARG A 382 -4.31 -3.40 18.94
N LYS A 383 -4.71 -4.06 20.03
CA LYS A 383 -6.13 -4.24 20.35
C LYS A 383 -6.87 -2.91 20.46
N TYR A 384 -6.32 -1.94 21.19
CA TYR A 384 -6.87 -0.58 21.30
C TYR A 384 -7.00 0.06 19.90
N TYR A 385 -5.94 -0.01 19.09
CA TYR A 385 -5.93 0.55 17.75
C TYR A 385 -7.06 -0.01 16.90
N PHE A 386 -7.34 -1.31 16.93
CA PHE A 386 -8.38 -1.90 16.10
C PHE A 386 -9.80 -1.85 16.70
N GLU A 387 -9.92 -1.94 18.03
CA GLU A 387 -11.22 -2.19 18.67
C GLU A 387 -11.77 -1.02 19.48
N MET A 388 -10.99 0.04 19.74
CA MET A 388 -11.47 1.19 20.53
C MET A 388 -12.53 2.01 19.78
N GLU A 389 -13.69 2.21 20.37
CA GLU A 389 -14.80 3.01 19.84
C GLU A 389 -15.03 4.31 20.63
N GLY A 390 -15.96 5.15 20.18
CA GLY A 390 -16.36 6.38 20.88
C GLY A 390 -15.28 7.48 20.92
N GLU A 391 -15.34 8.35 21.92
CA GLU A 391 -14.48 9.54 22.05
C GLU A 391 -12.98 9.20 22.21
N LEU A 392 -12.68 8.09 22.88
CA LEU A 392 -11.30 7.61 23.12
C LEU A 392 -10.60 7.19 21.82
N ARG A 393 -11.36 6.94 20.74
CA ARG A 393 -10.83 6.66 19.39
C ARG A 393 -9.98 7.80 18.82
N LYS A 394 -10.15 9.05 19.28
CA LYS A 394 -9.39 10.22 18.79
C LYS A 394 -7.87 10.05 18.91
N LYS A 395 -7.41 9.12 19.75
CA LYS A 395 -6.00 8.81 19.96
C LYS A 395 -5.42 7.75 19.02
N VAL A 396 -6.26 6.96 18.36
CA VAL A 396 -5.86 5.87 17.46
C VAL A 396 -4.89 6.30 16.35
N PRO A 397 -5.05 7.46 15.69
CA PRO A 397 -4.11 7.88 14.63
C PRO A 397 -2.66 8.05 15.10
N TYR A 398 -2.45 8.42 16.38
CA TYR A 398 -1.12 8.68 16.95
C TYR A 398 -0.36 7.42 17.34
N LEU A 399 -1.00 6.24 17.28
CA LEU A 399 -0.32 4.97 17.52
C LEU A 399 0.51 4.52 16.31
N ILE A 400 0.52 5.26 15.21
CA ILE A 400 1.37 4.95 14.06
C ILE A 400 2.29 6.15 13.77
N ASP A 401 3.58 5.88 13.54
CA ASP A 401 4.64 6.90 13.35
C ASP A 401 4.61 7.57 11.97
N PHE A 402 3.40 7.92 11.52
CA PHE A 402 3.15 8.79 10.38
C PHE A 402 2.06 9.81 10.76
N PRO A 403 2.39 10.82 11.59
CA PRO A 403 1.45 11.85 12.03
C PRO A 403 0.65 12.50 10.91
N GLN A 404 1.24 12.67 9.72
CA GLN A 404 0.60 13.33 8.58
C GLN A 404 -0.20 12.36 7.70
N ARG A 405 -0.24 11.07 8.02
CA ARG A 405 -0.97 10.06 7.24
C ARG A 405 -2.47 10.36 7.12
N ALA A 406 -3.11 10.76 8.21
CA ALA A 406 -4.54 11.07 8.17
C ALA A 406 -4.83 12.25 7.24
N LEU A 407 -3.98 13.29 7.28
CA LEU A 407 -4.05 14.41 6.35
C LEU A 407 -3.83 13.95 4.91
N PHE A 408 -2.84 13.08 4.68
CA PHE A 408 -2.55 12.54 3.36
C PHE A 408 -3.74 11.79 2.75
N PHE A 409 -4.40 10.92 3.52
CA PHE A 409 -5.61 10.22 3.06
C PHE A 409 -6.74 11.20 2.75
N MET A 410 -6.99 12.19 3.61
CA MET A 410 -8.02 13.21 3.34
C MET A 410 -7.76 13.98 2.04
N ILE A 411 -6.50 14.25 1.70
CA ILE A 411 -6.12 14.89 0.44
C ILE A 411 -6.46 13.97 -0.75
N LEU A 412 -6.02 12.71 -0.69
CA LEU A 412 -6.25 11.73 -1.77
C LEU A 412 -7.75 11.45 -1.99
N GLU A 413 -8.55 11.48 -0.92
CA GLU A 413 -10.01 11.32 -0.95
C GLU A 413 -10.75 12.60 -1.40
N GLY A 414 -10.05 13.71 -1.64
CA GLY A 414 -10.65 14.97 -2.08
C GLY A 414 -11.53 15.64 -1.00
N SER A 415 -11.17 15.45 0.28
CA SER A 415 -11.95 15.98 1.40
C SER A 415 -12.05 17.51 1.35
N PRO A 416 -13.26 18.09 1.43
CA PRO A 416 -13.44 19.55 1.40
C PRO A 416 -12.92 20.24 2.67
N ALA A 417 -12.59 19.47 3.71
CA ALA A 417 -12.00 20.00 4.94
C ALA A 417 -10.51 20.37 4.78
N VAL A 418 -9.86 19.96 3.69
CA VAL A 418 -8.43 20.20 3.46
C VAL A 418 -8.23 21.37 2.51
N ASN A 419 -7.45 22.36 2.94
CA ASN A 419 -7.00 23.45 2.08
C ASN A 419 -5.73 23.04 1.33
N LEU A 420 -5.86 22.67 0.05
CA LEU A 420 -4.72 22.26 -0.79
C LEU A 420 -3.66 23.35 -0.96
N ASN A 421 -4.02 24.64 -0.87
CA ASN A 421 -3.03 25.72 -0.96
C ASN A 421 -2.14 25.78 0.29
N GLU A 422 -2.69 25.52 1.48
CA GLU A 422 -1.90 25.43 2.72
C GLU A 422 -0.96 24.21 2.68
N VAL A 423 -1.46 23.07 2.19
CA VAL A 423 -0.63 21.88 1.99
C VAL A 423 0.49 22.17 0.99
N LYS A 424 0.18 22.80 -0.15
CA LYS A 424 1.18 23.19 -1.15
C LYS A 424 2.24 24.11 -0.55
N ALA A 425 1.83 25.12 0.21
CA ALA A 425 2.73 26.04 0.90
C ALA A 425 3.68 25.31 1.87
N ALA A 426 3.17 24.34 2.64
CA ALA A 426 3.98 23.52 3.55
C ALA A 426 4.96 22.62 2.77
N LEU A 427 4.55 22.03 1.64
CA LEU A 427 5.44 21.26 0.78
C LEU A 427 6.56 22.12 0.17
N ILE A 428 6.24 23.34 -0.29
CA ILE A 428 7.24 24.29 -0.82
C ILE A 428 8.23 24.67 0.29
N SER A 429 7.74 25.01 1.48
CA SER A 429 8.57 25.29 2.66
C SER A 429 9.48 24.10 3.00
N GLY A 430 8.95 22.87 2.98
CA GLY A 430 9.74 21.67 3.18
C GLY A 430 10.84 21.49 2.14
N LEU A 431 10.53 21.68 0.85
CA LEU A 431 11.51 21.60 -0.22
C LEU A 431 12.63 22.64 -0.07
N ASN A 432 12.28 23.87 0.29
CA ASN A 432 13.25 24.93 0.55
C ASN A 432 14.18 24.57 1.69
N ASN A 433 13.62 24.06 2.79
CA ASN A 433 14.41 23.60 3.93
C ASN A 433 15.33 22.45 3.53
N TYR A 434 14.82 21.48 2.76
CA TYR A 434 15.59 20.33 2.29
C TYR A 434 16.74 20.73 1.37
N TYR A 435 16.50 21.56 0.34
CA TYR A 435 17.55 21.96 -0.60
C TYR A 435 18.64 22.80 0.08
N ALA A 436 18.25 23.66 1.03
CA ALA A 436 19.20 24.42 1.84
C ALA A 436 19.88 23.58 2.93
N LYS A 437 19.31 22.41 3.29
CA LYS A 437 19.64 21.62 4.50
C LYS A 437 19.64 22.48 5.78
N GLN A 438 18.77 23.49 5.82
CA GLN A 438 18.67 24.52 6.85
C GLN A 438 17.23 25.03 6.91
N ILE A 439 16.81 25.66 8.01
CA ILE A 439 15.50 26.32 8.08
C ILE A 439 15.55 27.64 7.31
N VAL A 440 14.63 27.84 6.36
CA VAL A 440 14.53 29.04 5.50
C VAL A 440 13.28 29.86 5.88
N SER A 441 13.43 31.18 6.01
CA SER A 441 12.34 32.10 6.33
C SER A 441 11.34 32.24 5.17
N ASP A 442 10.04 32.30 5.45
CA ASP A 442 8.98 32.84 4.56
C ASP A 442 8.95 32.30 3.11
N ALA A 443 9.46 31.09 2.90
CA ALA A 443 9.54 30.49 1.59
C ALA A 443 8.33 29.58 1.30
N THR A 444 7.11 30.04 1.59
CA THR A 444 5.86 29.28 1.33
C THR A 444 5.29 29.54 -0.07
N ASN A 445 5.63 30.68 -0.68
CA ASN A 445 5.11 31.11 -1.98
C ASN A 445 6.16 31.10 -3.10
N GLU A 446 7.39 30.71 -2.78
CA GLU A 446 8.50 30.66 -3.74
C GLU A 446 9.37 29.43 -3.45
N LEU A 447 9.74 28.70 -4.50
CA LEU A 447 10.68 27.59 -4.41
C LEU A 447 12.08 28.06 -4.82
N TYR A 448 13.02 27.92 -3.89
CA TYR A 448 14.44 28.26 -4.04
C TYR A 448 15.23 27.02 -4.43
N ILE A 449 15.78 27.02 -5.64
CA ILE A 449 16.63 25.94 -6.11
C ILE A 449 18.07 26.23 -5.67
N THR A 450 18.43 25.70 -4.51
CA THR A 450 19.69 26.00 -3.86
C THR A 450 20.76 24.94 -4.13
N THR A 451 21.99 25.43 -4.27
CA THR A 451 23.21 24.61 -4.31
C THR A 451 23.69 24.31 -2.90
N GLU A 452 24.62 23.35 -2.75
CA GLU A 452 25.24 23.01 -1.46
C GLU A 452 25.92 24.19 -0.75
N LYS A 453 26.34 25.21 -1.52
CA LYS A 453 26.95 26.44 -0.99
C LYS A 453 25.92 27.55 -0.73
N LEU A 454 24.64 27.21 -0.69
CA LEU A 454 23.51 28.12 -0.45
C LEU A 454 23.30 29.21 -1.52
N TYR A 455 23.96 29.09 -2.69
CA TYR A 455 23.60 29.90 -3.86
C TYR A 455 22.24 29.46 -4.38
N VAL A 456 21.38 30.43 -4.68
CA VAL A 456 20.05 30.23 -5.26
C VAL A 456 20.17 30.37 -6.77
N SER A 457 20.09 29.24 -7.47
CA SER A 457 20.17 29.18 -8.94
C SER A 457 18.85 29.57 -9.61
N ALA A 458 17.72 29.27 -8.97
CA ALA A 458 16.37 29.63 -9.41
C ALA A 458 15.51 30.09 -8.25
N ILE A 459 14.63 31.04 -8.52
CA ILE A 459 13.46 31.34 -7.70
C ILE A 459 12.24 31.04 -8.57
N ILE A 460 11.38 30.12 -8.12
CA ILE A 460 10.17 29.73 -8.85
C ILE A 460 8.96 30.24 -8.08
N PRO A 461 8.15 31.13 -8.68
CA PRO A 461 6.99 31.68 -8.01
C PRO A 461 5.84 30.67 -7.92
N ASP A 462 4.98 30.79 -6.90
CA ASP A 462 3.84 29.91 -6.64
C ASP A 462 2.94 29.63 -7.86
N ARG A 463 2.76 30.63 -8.74
CA ARG A 463 1.96 30.51 -9.98
C ARG A 463 2.48 29.43 -10.96
N GLU A 464 3.76 29.07 -10.86
CA GLU A 464 4.43 28.04 -11.66
C GLU A 464 4.45 26.67 -10.94
N ILE A 465 3.82 26.58 -9.77
CA ILE A 465 3.76 25.39 -8.91
C ILE A 465 2.30 24.97 -8.72
N LYS A 466 1.97 23.74 -9.11
CA LYS A 466 0.63 23.16 -8.96
C LYS A 466 0.72 21.86 -8.17
N LEU A 467 -0.25 21.66 -7.29
CA LEU A 467 -0.43 20.43 -6.53
C LEU A 467 -1.75 19.80 -6.98
N ASP A 468 -1.66 18.62 -7.59
CA ASP A 468 -2.80 17.90 -8.14
C ASP A 468 -2.88 16.49 -7.53
N VAL A 469 -4.09 15.95 -7.43
CA VAL A 469 -4.35 14.56 -7.05
C VAL A 469 -4.66 13.77 -8.32
N PRO A 470 -3.98 12.65 -8.61
CA PRO A 470 -4.28 11.82 -9.76
C PRO A 470 -5.74 11.34 -9.72
N PHE A 471 -6.44 11.42 -10.86
CA PHE A 471 -7.80 10.92 -10.98
C PHE A 471 -7.84 9.67 -11.87
N SER A 472 -8.51 8.61 -11.38
CA SER A 472 -8.80 7.41 -12.16
C SER A 472 -10.30 7.21 -12.28
N GLN A 473 -10.78 6.79 -13.45
CA GLN A 473 -12.18 6.37 -13.64
C GLN A 473 -12.44 4.94 -13.14
N ASN A 474 -11.39 4.12 -12.99
CA ASN A 474 -11.52 2.74 -12.55
C ASN A 474 -11.62 2.69 -11.02
N LYS A 475 -12.71 2.11 -10.51
CA LYS A 475 -13.00 2.03 -9.06
C LYS A 475 -12.04 1.14 -8.28
N ASP A 476 -11.34 0.23 -8.94
CA ASP A 476 -10.29 -0.59 -8.28
C ASP A 476 -8.99 0.21 -8.08
N TYR A 477 -8.88 1.40 -8.67
CA TYR A 477 -7.69 2.24 -8.62
C TYR A 477 -7.90 3.35 -7.61
N GLN A 478 -7.08 3.36 -6.56
CA GLN A 478 -7.12 4.40 -5.54
C GLN A 478 -5.88 5.30 -5.67
N PRO A 479 -6.00 6.64 -5.66
CA PRO A 479 -4.86 7.54 -5.85
C PRO A 479 -3.77 7.30 -4.79
N THR A 480 -2.55 6.90 -5.17
CA THR A 480 -1.51 6.55 -4.18
C THR A 480 -0.57 7.69 -3.81
N HIS A 481 -0.61 8.78 -4.55
CA HIS A 481 0.36 9.88 -4.46
C HIS A 481 -0.25 11.20 -4.92
N LEU A 482 0.46 12.30 -4.66
CA LEU A 482 0.16 13.62 -5.21
C LEU A 482 1.17 13.96 -6.31
N TYR A 483 0.78 14.83 -7.25
CA TYR A 483 1.69 15.43 -8.21
C TYR A 483 1.97 16.88 -7.84
N LEU A 484 3.22 17.17 -7.50
CA LEU A 484 3.70 18.54 -7.42
C LEU A 484 4.38 18.89 -8.75
N LYS A 485 3.65 19.60 -9.61
CA LYS A 485 4.15 20.11 -10.89
C LYS A 485 4.87 21.44 -10.67
N VAL A 486 6.13 21.51 -11.09
CA VAL A 486 6.95 22.72 -11.09
C VAL A 486 7.39 22.99 -12.52
N ARG A 487 6.80 24.01 -13.16
CA ARG A 487 6.93 24.27 -14.60
C ARG A 487 6.53 23.03 -15.44
N ASP A 488 7.49 22.39 -16.09
CA ASP A 488 7.29 21.19 -16.93
C ASP A 488 7.72 19.89 -16.25
N GLU A 489 8.21 19.97 -15.01
CA GLU A 489 8.68 18.81 -14.23
C GLU A 489 7.64 18.40 -13.19
N TYR A 490 7.60 17.10 -12.87
CA TYR A 490 6.67 16.53 -11.90
C TYR A 490 7.44 15.83 -10.79
N LEU A 491 7.08 16.14 -9.54
CA LEU A 491 7.49 15.37 -8.38
C LEU A 491 6.31 14.53 -7.92
N THR A 492 6.51 13.21 -7.90
CA THR A 492 5.56 12.27 -7.30
C THR A 492 5.74 12.27 -5.78
N VAL A 493 4.72 12.68 -5.05
CA VAL A 493 4.70 12.81 -3.59
C VAL A 493 3.87 11.67 -2.99
N ASN A 494 4.55 10.59 -2.61
CA ASN A 494 3.97 9.47 -1.85
C ASN A 494 3.91 9.81 -0.33
N LEU A 495 3.33 8.93 0.50
CA LEU A 495 3.19 9.18 1.94
C LEU A 495 4.53 9.44 2.63
N VAL A 496 5.57 8.68 2.30
CA VAL A 496 6.91 8.82 2.91
C VAL A 496 7.51 10.19 2.59
N LEU A 497 7.46 10.62 1.33
CA LEU A 497 7.96 11.94 0.94
C LEU A 497 7.10 13.06 1.52
N PHE A 498 5.78 12.89 1.57
CA PHE A 498 4.87 13.84 2.19
C PHE A 498 5.21 14.03 3.67
N GLU A 499 5.31 12.93 4.42
CA GLU A 499 5.68 12.94 5.84
C GLU A 499 7.03 13.62 6.07
N TYR A 500 8.04 13.29 5.25
CA TYR A 500 9.36 13.91 5.31
C TYR A 500 9.29 15.43 5.15
N LEU A 501 8.68 15.91 4.04
CA LEU A 501 8.60 17.35 3.73
C LEU A 501 7.79 18.11 4.78
N MET A 502 6.71 17.52 5.28
CA MET A 502 5.89 18.12 6.34
C MET A 502 6.64 18.19 7.67
N ARG A 503 7.44 17.17 8.03
CA ARG A 503 8.27 17.19 9.26
C ARG A 503 9.29 18.31 9.20
N ILE A 504 10.05 18.42 8.11
CA ILE A 504 11.10 19.45 7.99
C ILE A 504 10.53 20.86 7.83
N SER A 505 9.33 21.01 7.23
CA SER A 505 8.63 22.30 7.20
C SER A 505 8.26 22.79 8.61
N ASN A 506 7.91 21.86 9.50
CA ASN A 506 7.63 22.14 10.91
C ASN A 506 8.88 22.12 11.83
N GLY A 507 10.09 22.15 11.26
CA GLY A 507 11.35 22.20 12.02
C GLY A 507 11.82 20.85 12.59
N GLY A 508 11.31 19.74 12.06
CA GLY A 508 11.78 18.38 12.40
C GLY A 508 13.21 18.10 11.94
N ALA A 509 13.79 17.03 12.48
CA ALA A 509 15.15 16.62 12.13
C ALA A 509 15.25 16.11 10.68
N PHE A 510 16.23 16.61 9.93
CA PHE A 510 16.46 16.26 8.52
C PHE A 510 16.79 14.78 8.27
N SER A 511 17.27 14.05 9.28
CA SER A 511 17.73 12.67 9.17
C SER A 511 16.62 11.63 9.18
N VAL A 512 15.43 11.99 9.68
CA VAL A 512 14.28 11.07 9.76
C VAL A 512 13.71 10.90 8.35
N LEU A 513 13.65 9.66 7.84
CA LEU A 513 13.20 9.31 6.47
C LEU A 513 14.06 9.89 5.31
N GLU A 514 15.27 10.40 5.58
CA GLU A 514 16.11 11.03 4.55
C GLU A 514 16.53 10.04 3.47
N ARG A 515 16.92 8.83 3.85
CA ARG A 515 17.46 7.81 2.92
C ARG A 515 16.43 7.38 1.88
N GLU A 516 15.17 7.43 2.27
CA GLU A 516 14.00 7.02 1.49
C GLU A 516 13.62 8.07 0.43
N VAL A 517 14.04 9.33 0.60
CA VAL A 517 13.60 10.46 -0.23
C VAL A 517 14.72 11.18 -0.98
N ASP A 518 15.97 11.07 -0.51
CA ASP A 518 17.08 11.93 -0.95
C ASP A 518 17.36 11.84 -2.45
N ILE A 519 17.40 10.63 -3.02
CA ILE A 519 17.61 10.42 -4.46
C ILE A 519 16.52 11.10 -5.28
N ARG A 520 15.26 10.95 -4.87
CA ARG A 520 14.10 11.49 -5.59
C ARG A 520 14.12 13.02 -5.59
N LEU A 521 14.37 13.62 -4.43
CA LEU A 521 14.41 15.07 -4.28
C LEU A 521 15.62 15.70 -4.99
N ASN A 522 16.80 15.08 -4.91
CA ASN A 522 17.98 15.55 -5.63
C ASN A 522 17.81 15.47 -7.15
N ASN A 523 17.24 14.37 -7.67
CA ASN A 523 16.95 14.23 -9.09
C ASN A 523 15.96 15.31 -9.56
N PHE A 524 14.90 15.55 -8.78
CA PHE A 524 13.91 16.59 -9.09
C PHE A 524 14.55 17.99 -9.11
N ARG A 525 15.40 18.32 -8.13
CA ARG A 525 16.18 19.57 -8.12
C ARG A 525 17.02 19.73 -9.40
N ASN A 526 17.75 18.69 -9.78
CA ASN A 526 18.65 18.71 -10.92
C ASN A 526 17.90 18.89 -12.25
N LEU A 527 16.75 18.24 -12.42
CA LEU A 527 15.88 18.41 -13.60
C LEU A 527 15.45 19.87 -13.79
N ILE A 528 15.09 20.54 -12.69
CA ILE A 528 14.71 21.95 -12.70
C ILE A 528 15.93 22.84 -13.05
N MET A 529 17.11 22.55 -12.49
CA MET A 529 18.34 23.31 -12.76
C MET A 529 18.80 23.23 -14.21
N HIS A 530 18.78 22.04 -14.82
CA HIS A 530 19.28 21.83 -16.19
C HIS A 530 18.54 22.64 -17.26
N LYS A 531 17.30 23.07 -16.98
CA LYS A 531 16.47 23.85 -17.89
C LYS A 531 16.60 25.37 -17.71
N GLN A 532 17.49 25.85 -16.83
CA GLN A 532 17.68 27.29 -16.63
C GLN A 532 18.69 27.93 -17.59
N ARG A 533 18.38 29.16 -18.01
CA ARG A 533 19.34 30.11 -18.59
C ARG A 533 20.17 30.76 -17.48
N GLN A 534 21.42 31.12 -17.79
CA GLN A 534 22.30 31.88 -16.90
C GLN A 534 21.58 33.10 -16.30
N VAL A 535 21.68 33.26 -14.99
CA VAL A 535 21.13 34.39 -14.24
C VAL A 535 22.25 35.42 -14.05
N ASP A 536 21.98 36.70 -14.35
CA ASP A 536 22.94 37.81 -14.23
C ASP A 536 23.12 38.28 -12.76
N GLU A 537 22.28 37.81 -11.85
CA GLU A 537 22.25 38.16 -10.42
C GLU A 537 22.60 36.96 -9.53
N VAL A 538 23.43 37.19 -8.50
CA VAL A 538 23.80 36.16 -7.52
C VAL A 538 22.93 36.31 -6.28
N ASN A 539 22.04 35.35 -6.10
CA ASN A 539 21.20 35.20 -4.91
C ASN A 539 21.81 34.17 -3.97
N VAL A 540 21.84 34.46 -2.66
CA VAL A 540 22.38 33.55 -1.63
C VAL A 540 21.43 33.52 -0.43
N LEU A 541 21.23 32.33 0.14
CA LEU A 541 20.62 32.20 1.45
C LEU A 541 21.68 32.47 2.53
N SER A 542 21.42 33.45 3.39
CA SER A 542 22.31 33.81 4.50
C SER A 542 21.57 33.73 5.83
N TYR A 543 22.26 33.30 6.87
CA TYR A 543 21.67 33.23 8.21
C TYR A 543 21.31 34.64 8.73
N ASP A 544 20.13 34.76 9.33
CA ASP A 544 19.64 35.94 10.03
C ASP A 544 19.43 35.61 11.52
N GLU A 545 20.16 36.30 12.39
CA GLU A 545 20.12 36.06 13.84
C GLU A 545 18.78 36.45 14.48
N HIS A 546 18.06 37.43 13.93
CA HIS A 546 16.79 37.89 14.47
C HIS A 546 15.65 36.94 14.12
N ALA A 547 15.67 36.40 12.90
CA ALA A 547 14.69 35.42 12.43
C ALA A 547 15.07 33.98 12.81
N ASN A 548 16.31 33.74 13.26
CA ASN A 548 16.88 32.42 13.60
C ASN A 548 16.73 31.40 12.46
N CYS A 549 16.86 31.88 11.22
CA CYS A 549 16.73 31.08 10.00
C CYS A 549 17.48 31.74 8.83
N TYR A 550 17.57 31.05 7.69
CA TYR A 550 18.22 31.56 6.49
C TYR A 550 17.24 32.39 5.65
N VAL A 551 17.67 33.59 5.26
CA VAL A 551 16.91 34.55 4.46
C VAL A 551 17.57 34.75 3.10
N LEU A 552 16.78 34.99 2.06
CA LEU A 552 17.27 35.33 0.72
C LEU A 552 17.95 36.71 0.72
N LYS A 553 19.20 36.78 0.24
CA LYS A 553 19.92 38.04 0.00
C LYS A 553 20.44 38.11 -1.43
N GLN A 554 20.18 39.24 -2.09
CA GLN A 554 20.79 39.60 -3.37
C GLN A 554 22.18 40.19 -3.15
N LEU A 555 23.18 39.64 -3.86
CA LEU A 555 24.53 40.19 -3.89
C LEU A 555 24.72 41.04 -5.15
N ASN A 556 24.82 42.36 -4.97
CA ASN A 556 25.15 43.28 -6.05
C ASN A 556 26.67 43.38 -6.22
N TYR A 557 27.22 42.93 -7.35
CA TYR A 557 28.62 43.18 -7.68
C TYR A 557 28.83 44.68 -7.99
N ARG A 558 29.54 45.40 -7.12
CA ARG A 558 30.22 46.63 -7.57
C ARG A 558 31.42 46.21 -8.42
N LYS A 559 31.41 46.54 -9.72
CA LYS A 559 32.63 46.51 -10.54
C LYS A 559 33.69 47.35 -9.83
N VAL A 560 34.71 46.71 -9.28
CA VAL A 560 35.93 47.40 -8.84
C VAL A 560 36.61 47.89 -10.12
N GLN A 561 36.55 49.20 -10.38
CA GLN A 561 37.41 49.80 -11.38
C GLN A 561 38.85 49.63 -10.90
N ASN A 562 39.61 48.75 -11.57
CA ASN A 562 41.06 48.74 -11.45
C ASN A 562 41.58 50.09 -11.96
N THR A 563 41.81 51.03 -11.06
CA THR A 563 42.62 52.21 -11.36
C THR A 563 44.04 51.71 -11.57
N VAL A 564 44.43 51.60 -12.85
CA VAL A 564 45.82 51.40 -13.26
C VAL A 564 46.60 52.61 -12.74
N MET A 565 47.43 52.39 -11.72
CA MET A 565 48.50 53.33 -11.36
C MET A 565 49.53 53.31 -12.50
N THR A 566 49.43 54.27 -13.40
CA THR A 566 50.52 54.62 -14.32
C THR A 566 51.65 55.24 -13.51
N TYR A 567 52.76 54.50 -13.40
CA TYR A 567 54.06 55.10 -13.13
C TYR A 567 54.68 55.45 -14.49
N ASP A 568 54.83 56.74 -14.77
CA ASP A 568 55.69 57.25 -15.82
C ASP A 568 57.05 57.63 -15.19
N TYR A 569 58.10 56.95 -15.68
CA TYR A 569 59.56 57.17 -15.61
C TYR A 569 60.22 57.83 -14.38
#